data_AF-A0A3M7BXN3-F1
#
_entry.id   AF-A0A3M7BXN3-F1
#
_cell.length_a   1.000
_cell.length_b   1.000
_cell.length_c   1.000
_cell.angle_alpha   90.00
_cell.angle_beta   90.00
_cell.angle_gamma   90.00
#
_symmetry.space_group_name_H-M   'P 1'
#
loop_
_entity.id
_entity.type
_entity.pdbx_description
1 polymer ?
#
loop_
_entity_poly.entity_id
_entity_poly.type
_entity_poly.pdbx_seq_one_letter_code
_entity_poly.pdbx_strand_id
1 'polypeptide(L)'
;MDFTGFHGPLRVLVRSAHMVEFAQLCHILSSDDTSFRPRSEPASERGAISPPDLTGNVFSHVTIKTAQKSALRDTASDLRHQQDDAPWWDTQSQSVIEILDYCARSGHGFSSLKMSKAAKLRYGRNVNRSFPFAPLNGGKIALTVVRWVADVALKNVTGIDGWLRYARIPNADSLRGQVPGHIVALNDSETSPVFTAGQELMSGMAGILGANVDVSYSMSEKGSYRNATGTLIVGSMDQFEGASIDMSEEPELIEDGYHIAFSGSDVHIIGSNQRGALYGAFKLLAWLAQGRIPQDSYTSNPDAPIRWGNQWDNLQDGGNHGSVERGYAGDSIFFKDGGVREDLSRVPLYARLLASVGINALVVNNVNANESMVEPRIVEGLGRIADLMRPYGVRLGMSLNFATPELLGVLDTFDPFDESVIQFWQDRTDLIYSHIPDMAGYLVKANSEGQPGPLTYNRTLADGANLFARRVQPYGGVVMFRGFVYDSTSLNQTEDWRADRANAAVEFFDGLDGKFEDNVVVQIKYGPIDFQVREPASPLFAHLQNTATAIELQVTQEYLGQQCHVFYYADLWKSVLDWDMRYEEKPSLVRDIIAGRRFNQSLGGYAAVINVG
;
A
#
# COMPACT_ATOMS: atom_id res chain seq x y z
N MET A 1 -38.77 -10.64 -12.51
CA MET A 1 -38.46 -9.76 -11.37
C MET A 1 -37.53 -8.69 -11.88
N ASP A 2 -37.96 -7.44 -11.78
CA ASP A 2 -37.23 -6.25 -12.26
C ASP A 2 -35.86 -6.12 -11.62
N PHE A 3 -34.82 -5.99 -12.44
CA PHE A 3 -33.49 -5.53 -12.03
C PHE A 3 -33.34 -4.06 -12.42
N THR A 4 -33.84 -3.16 -11.58
CA THR A 4 -33.49 -1.73 -11.62
C THR A 4 -32.82 -1.39 -10.30
N GLY A 5 -31.48 -1.31 -10.29
CA GLY A 5 -30.77 -1.05 -9.04
C GLY A 5 -29.25 -1.07 -9.07
N PHE A 6 -28.57 -0.61 -10.12
CA PHE A 6 -27.11 -0.39 -10.07
C PHE A 6 -26.68 0.80 -10.94
N HIS A 7 -26.86 2.02 -10.45
CA HIS A 7 -26.37 3.25 -11.12
C HIS A 7 -25.54 4.18 -10.20
N GLY A 8 -25.12 3.72 -9.02
CA GLY A 8 -24.32 4.51 -8.08
C GLY A 8 -22.80 4.56 -8.39
N PRO A 9 -22.10 3.42 -8.52
CA PRO A 9 -20.64 3.41 -8.55
C PRO A 9 -20.03 3.88 -9.88
N LEU A 10 -20.67 3.58 -11.02
CA LEU A 10 -20.20 4.02 -12.34
C LEU A 10 -20.21 5.56 -12.49
N ARG A 11 -21.17 6.24 -11.85
CA ARG A 11 -21.31 7.71 -11.92
C ARG A 11 -20.21 8.46 -11.20
N VAL A 12 -19.58 7.84 -10.19
CA VAL A 12 -18.47 8.44 -9.43
C VAL A 12 -17.15 8.24 -10.15
N LEU A 13 -16.93 7.07 -10.77
CA LEU A 13 -15.72 6.79 -11.56
C LEU A 13 -15.60 7.71 -12.78
N VAL A 14 -16.69 7.88 -13.53
CA VAL A 14 -16.73 8.75 -14.71
C VAL A 14 -16.47 10.21 -14.33
N ARG A 15 -17.07 10.70 -13.22
CA ARG A 15 -16.81 12.07 -12.71
C ARG A 15 -15.35 12.30 -12.29
N SER A 16 -14.66 11.25 -11.85
CA SER A 16 -13.28 11.34 -11.38
C SER A 16 -12.27 11.39 -12.53
N ALA A 17 -12.49 10.58 -13.59
CA ALA A 17 -11.66 10.58 -14.79
C ALA A 17 -11.71 11.94 -15.53
N HIS A 18 -12.90 12.54 -15.67
CA HIS A 18 -13.07 13.82 -16.36
C HIS A 18 -12.52 15.03 -15.58
N MET A 19 -12.34 14.91 -14.26
CA MET A 19 -11.69 15.94 -13.45
C MET A 19 -10.18 15.98 -13.64
N VAL A 20 -9.56 14.83 -13.91
CA VAL A 20 -8.10 14.72 -14.15
C VAL A 20 -7.74 15.39 -15.47
N GLU A 21 -8.53 15.16 -16.53
CA GLU A 21 -8.32 15.80 -17.84
C GLU A 21 -8.49 17.32 -17.77
N PHE A 22 -9.46 17.83 -17.01
CA PHE A 22 -9.66 19.28 -16.83
C PHE A 22 -8.55 19.93 -15.99
N ALA A 23 -8.05 19.24 -14.96
CA ALA A 23 -6.94 19.71 -14.14
C ALA A 23 -5.61 19.74 -14.94
N GLN A 24 -5.36 18.74 -15.78
CA GLN A 24 -4.23 18.73 -16.73
C GLN A 24 -4.31 19.91 -17.71
N LEU A 25 -5.51 20.24 -18.21
CA LEU A 25 -5.72 21.40 -19.08
C LEU A 25 -5.41 22.73 -18.38
N CYS A 26 -5.83 22.89 -17.12
CA CYS A 26 -5.52 24.07 -16.31
C CYS A 26 -4.02 24.20 -16.03
N HIS A 27 -3.28 23.09 -15.93
CA HIS A 27 -1.84 23.09 -15.76
C HIS A 27 -1.08 23.50 -17.03
N ILE A 28 -1.55 23.05 -18.20
CA ILE A 28 -1.00 23.43 -19.53
C ILE A 28 -1.21 24.93 -19.82
N LEU A 29 -2.23 25.54 -19.22
CA LEU A 29 -2.59 26.95 -19.42
C LEU A 29 -1.97 27.89 -18.38
N SER A 30 -1.39 27.36 -17.30
CA SER A 30 -0.72 28.14 -16.25
C SER A 30 0.81 28.05 -16.30
N SER A 31 1.39 27.16 -17.10
CA SER A 31 2.83 27.08 -17.30
C SER A 31 3.32 28.12 -18.31
N ASP A 32 4.02 29.14 -17.82
CA ASP A 32 4.97 29.92 -18.61
C ASP A 32 6.18 29.01 -18.93
N ASP A 33 6.02 28.17 -19.95
CA ASP A 33 7.06 27.24 -20.38
C ASP A 33 8.22 28.00 -21.06
N THR A 34 9.26 28.25 -20.28
CA THR A 34 10.60 28.63 -20.73
C THR A 34 11.56 27.46 -20.50
N SER A 35 11.29 26.31 -21.12
CA SER A 35 12.29 25.23 -21.23
C SER A 35 12.75 25.07 -22.68
N PHE A 36 13.86 25.73 -23.01
CA PHE A 36 14.57 25.59 -24.28
C PHE A 36 15.50 24.38 -24.20
N ARG A 37 15.45 23.49 -25.20
CA ARG A 37 16.30 22.28 -25.34
C ARG A 37 17.80 22.63 -25.32
N PRO A 38 18.68 21.82 -24.70
CA PRO A 38 20.11 22.04 -24.81
C PRO A 38 20.63 21.56 -26.18
N ARG A 39 21.31 22.45 -26.90
CA ARG A 39 22.36 22.10 -27.86
C ARG A 39 23.68 22.66 -27.34
N SER A 40 24.71 21.86 -27.60
CA SER A 40 26.10 21.87 -27.13
C SER A 40 26.91 23.17 -27.29
N GLU A 41 27.81 23.35 -26.30
CA GLU A 41 29.15 24.00 -26.32
C GLU A 41 29.36 25.51 -25.99
N PRO A 42 30.55 25.89 -25.45
CA PRO A 42 30.68 26.82 -24.31
C PRO A 42 31.41 28.15 -24.59
N ALA A 43 31.26 29.14 -23.69
CA ALA A 43 32.34 29.92 -23.02
C ALA A 43 31.96 31.36 -22.60
N SER A 44 32.47 31.74 -21.42
CA SER A 44 32.96 33.06 -20.96
C SER A 44 32.01 34.14 -20.37
N GLU A 45 32.30 34.41 -19.07
CA GLU A 45 32.52 35.69 -18.37
C GLU A 45 31.45 36.78 -18.12
N ARG A 46 31.34 37.10 -16.81
CA ARG A 46 31.14 38.40 -16.11
C ARG A 46 29.75 39.08 -16.09
N GLY A 47 29.31 39.40 -14.86
CA GLY A 47 28.47 40.58 -14.58
C GLY A 47 27.49 40.40 -13.41
N ALA A 48 27.81 40.96 -12.25
CA ALA A 48 26.91 41.07 -11.09
C ALA A 48 25.93 42.24 -11.25
N ILE A 49 24.63 42.04 -10.96
CA ILE A 49 23.65 43.12 -10.66
C ILE A 49 22.62 42.59 -9.62
N SER A 50 22.37 43.39 -8.59
CA SER A 50 21.45 43.20 -7.45
C SER A 50 19.95 43.37 -7.83
N PRO A 51 18.98 42.96 -6.97
CA PRO A 51 17.56 42.81 -7.34
C PRO A 51 16.74 44.10 -7.15
N PRO A 52 15.66 44.33 -7.93
CA PRO A 52 14.67 45.36 -7.61
C PRO A 52 13.38 44.80 -6.96
N ASP A 53 12.82 45.65 -6.11
CA ASP A 53 11.55 45.56 -5.36
C ASP A 53 10.33 45.03 -6.13
N LEU A 54 9.55 44.17 -5.45
CA LEU A 54 8.20 43.76 -5.86
C LEU A 54 7.13 44.45 -4.99
N THR A 55 6.72 45.65 -5.42
CA THR A 55 5.41 46.20 -5.06
C THR A 55 4.74 46.74 -6.32
N GLY A 56 3.80 45.99 -6.91
CA GLY A 56 3.03 46.45 -8.07
C GLY A 56 2.02 45.42 -8.59
N ASN A 57 0.74 45.68 -8.36
CA ASN A 57 -0.40 44.99 -9.00
C ASN A 57 -0.30 45.08 -10.53
N VAL A 58 -0.16 43.95 -11.23
CA VAL A 58 -0.35 43.86 -12.69
C VAL A 58 -1.15 42.61 -13.03
N PHE A 59 -2.44 42.76 -13.36
CA PHE A 59 -3.19 41.74 -14.09
C PHE A 59 -2.71 41.76 -15.55
N SER A 60 -1.86 40.81 -15.94
CA SER A 60 -1.38 40.67 -17.33
C SER A 60 -2.40 39.95 -18.21
N HIS A 61 -2.55 40.42 -19.46
CA HIS A 61 -3.33 39.76 -20.51
C HIS A 61 -2.58 38.54 -21.05
N VAL A 62 -3.09 37.33 -20.80
CA VAL A 62 -2.52 36.08 -21.35
C VAL A 62 -3.03 35.86 -22.77
N THR A 63 -2.11 35.72 -23.73
CA THR A 63 -2.42 35.41 -25.14
C THR A 63 -2.08 33.94 -25.41
N ILE A 64 -3.06 33.18 -25.92
CA ILE A 64 -2.96 31.74 -26.15
C ILE A 64 -2.27 31.47 -27.51
N LYS A 65 -1.22 30.62 -27.51
CA LYS A 65 -0.47 30.22 -28.72
C LYS A 65 -1.29 29.29 -29.62
N THR A 66 -0.93 29.21 -30.91
CA THR A 66 -1.68 28.43 -31.92
C THR A 66 -1.86 26.94 -31.57
N ALA A 67 -0.84 26.30 -31.01
CA ALA A 67 -0.92 24.89 -30.57
C ALA A 67 -1.95 24.69 -29.44
N GLN A 68 -2.00 25.62 -28.48
CA GLN A 68 -2.98 25.61 -27.39
C GLN A 68 -4.40 25.89 -27.92
N LYS A 69 -4.55 26.71 -28.96
CA LYS A 69 -5.86 26.91 -29.63
C LYS A 69 -6.37 25.64 -30.30
N SER A 70 -5.49 24.79 -30.84
CA SER A 70 -5.87 23.50 -31.41
C SER A 70 -6.37 22.56 -30.32
N ALA A 71 -5.58 22.38 -29.26
CA ALA A 71 -5.94 21.54 -28.12
C ALA A 71 -7.29 21.93 -27.51
N LEU A 72 -7.56 23.23 -27.35
CA LEU A 72 -8.85 23.72 -26.85
C LEU A 72 -10.03 23.38 -27.77
N ARG A 73 -9.83 23.35 -29.10
CA ARG A 73 -10.88 22.95 -30.06
C ARG A 73 -11.13 21.45 -30.03
N ASP A 74 -10.07 20.67 -29.95
CA ASP A 74 -10.13 19.21 -29.92
C ASP A 74 -10.87 18.78 -28.64
N THR A 75 -10.51 19.33 -27.48
CA THR A 75 -11.24 19.10 -26.22
C THR A 75 -12.71 19.55 -26.28
N ALA A 76 -13.01 20.70 -26.90
CA ALA A 76 -14.40 21.15 -27.05
C ALA A 76 -15.20 20.28 -28.06
N SER A 77 -14.53 19.61 -28.99
CA SER A 77 -15.12 18.66 -29.92
C SER A 77 -15.43 17.33 -29.23
N ASP A 78 -14.50 16.84 -28.42
CA ASP A 78 -14.65 15.60 -27.66
C ASP A 78 -15.77 15.71 -26.62
N LEU A 79 -15.84 16.84 -25.91
CA LEU A 79 -16.93 17.12 -24.96
C LEU A 79 -18.31 17.22 -25.64
N ARG A 80 -18.36 17.62 -26.92
CA ARG A 80 -19.60 17.65 -27.71
C ARG A 80 -20.03 16.26 -28.15
N HIS A 81 -19.10 15.43 -28.61
CA HIS A 81 -19.40 14.03 -28.94
C HIS A 81 -19.92 13.27 -27.71
N GLN A 82 -19.32 13.49 -26.53
CA GLN A 82 -19.77 12.87 -25.29
C GLN A 82 -21.15 13.38 -24.82
N GLN A 83 -21.53 14.62 -25.16
CA GLN A 83 -22.85 15.17 -24.88
C GLN A 83 -23.94 14.53 -25.75
N ASP A 84 -23.63 14.25 -27.02
CA ASP A 84 -24.55 13.57 -27.95
C ASP A 84 -24.84 12.12 -27.52
N ASP A 85 -23.88 11.46 -26.86
CA ASP A 85 -24.02 10.09 -26.34
C ASP A 85 -24.71 9.99 -24.97
N ALA A 86 -24.92 11.12 -24.26
CA ALA A 86 -25.52 11.15 -22.92
C ALA A 86 -26.44 12.38 -22.71
N PRO A 87 -27.71 12.34 -23.14
CA PRO A 87 -28.61 13.50 -23.21
C PRO A 87 -29.11 14.10 -21.88
N TRP A 88 -28.64 13.61 -20.72
CA TRP A 88 -28.94 14.15 -19.37
C TRP A 88 -27.90 15.17 -18.86
N TRP A 89 -27.05 15.65 -19.76
CA TRP A 89 -25.99 16.63 -19.53
C TRP A 89 -26.56 18.03 -19.15
N ASP A 90 -26.14 18.61 -18.02
CA ASP A 90 -26.69 19.87 -17.47
C ASP A 90 -26.08 21.15 -18.09
N THR A 91 -26.82 22.26 -18.01
CA THR A 91 -26.50 23.64 -18.41
C THR A 91 -25.11 24.17 -18.01
N GLN A 92 -24.51 23.65 -16.94
CA GLN A 92 -23.16 24.03 -16.51
C GLN A 92 -22.09 23.58 -17.50
N SER A 93 -22.24 22.41 -18.09
CA SER A 93 -21.25 21.85 -19.00
C SER A 93 -21.33 22.44 -20.41
N GLN A 94 -22.53 22.85 -20.84
CA GLN A 94 -22.71 23.68 -22.03
C GLN A 94 -21.91 24.99 -21.91
N SER A 95 -21.90 25.57 -20.70
CA SER A 95 -21.15 26.79 -20.41
C SER A 95 -19.63 26.54 -20.50
N VAL A 96 -19.13 25.35 -20.15
CA VAL A 96 -17.71 24.99 -20.29
C VAL A 96 -17.31 24.88 -21.76
N ILE A 97 -18.11 24.20 -22.60
CA ILE A 97 -17.87 24.09 -24.04
C ILE A 97 -17.86 25.48 -24.70
N GLU A 98 -18.80 26.35 -24.34
CA GLU A 98 -18.87 27.71 -24.86
C GLU A 98 -17.66 28.57 -24.47
N ILE A 99 -17.13 28.40 -23.26
CA ILE A 99 -15.94 29.11 -22.80
C ILE A 99 -14.69 28.59 -23.54
N LEU A 100 -14.54 27.28 -23.71
CA LEU A 100 -13.42 26.67 -24.45
C LEU A 100 -13.41 27.15 -25.91
N ASP A 101 -14.57 27.16 -26.57
CA ASP A 101 -14.72 27.69 -27.93
C ASP A 101 -14.42 29.18 -28.04
N TYR A 102 -14.79 29.96 -27.03
CA TYR A 102 -14.50 31.39 -27.00
C TYR A 102 -12.98 31.62 -26.86
N CYS A 103 -12.31 30.91 -25.97
CA CYS A 103 -10.85 30.98 -25.78
C CYS A 103 -10.11 30.55 -27.05
N ALA A 104 -10.54 29.45 -27.68
CA ALA A 104 -9.94 28.95 -28.93
C ALA A 104 -10.10 29.90 -30.12
N ARG A 105 -11.23 30.63 -30.21
CA ARG A 105 -11.50 31.60 -31.28
C ARG A 105 -10.84 32.95 -31.02
N SER A 106 -10.91 33.46 -29.80
CA SER A 106 -10.41 34.79 -29.44
C SER A 106 -8.90 34.81 -29.18
N GLY A 107 -8.33 33.69 -28.74
CA GLY A 107 -6.93 33.62 -28.33
C GLY A 107 -6.61 34.32 -27.02
N HIS A 108 -7.63 34.66 -26.22
CA HIS A 108 -7.43 35.20 -24.89
C HIS A 108 -7.61 34.13 -23.81
N GLY A 109 -6.78 34.18 -22.77
CA GLY A 109 -6.89 33.32 -21.58
C GLY A 109 -8.14 33.61 -20.75
N PHE A 110 -8.50 32.69 -19.85
CA PHE A 110 -9.68 32.77 -18.99
C PHE A 110 -9.78 34.07 -18.16
N SER A 111 -8.64 34.68 -17.82
CA SER A 111 -8.55 35.93 -17.07
C SER A 111 -9.08 37.17 -17.81
N SER A 112 -9.37 37.07 -19.11
CA SER A 112 -9.80 38.17 -19.97
C SER A 112 -11.34 38.31 -20.13
N LEU A 113 -12.13 37.37 -19.58
CA LEU A 113 -13.58 37.38 -19.75
C LEU A 113 -14.24 38.55 -18.99
N LYS A 114 -14.58 39.63 -19.71
CA LYS A 114 -15.47 40.68 -19.18
C LYS A 114 -16.95 40.26 -19.29
N MET A 115 -17.66 40.36 -18.17
CA MET A 115 -19.08 39.98 -17.97
C MET A 115 -20.07 40.45 -19.06
N SER A 116 -19.79 41.54 -19.78
CA SER A 116 -20.73 42.11 -20.76
C SER A 116 -20.78 41.39 -22.11
N LYS A 117 -19.85 40.47 -22.40
CA LYS A 117 -19.83 39.73 -23.69
C LYS A 117 -20.56 38.38 -23.66
N ALA A 118 -20.60 37.68 -22.52
CA ALA A 118 -21.36 36.43 -22.38
C ALA A 118 -22.87 36.66 -22.55
N ALA A 119 -23.38 37.82 -22.09
CA ALA A 119 -24.79 38.20 -22.26
C ALA A 119 -25.19 38.51 -23.73
N LYS A 120 -24.23 38.79 -24.62
CA LYS A 120 -24.51 39.08 -26.05
C LYS A 120 -24.51 37.85 -26.95
N LEU A 121 -24.08 36.68 -26.46
CA LEU A 121 -24.10 35.42 -27.21
C LEU A 121 -25.50 34.80 -27.34
N ARG A 122 -26.55 35.42 -26.77
CA ARG A 122 -27.91 34.84 -26.72
C ARG A 122 -29.01 35.53 -27.52
N TYR A 123 -28.76 36.57 -28.33
CA TYR A 123 -29.84 37.22 -29.08
C TYR A 123 -29.47 37.63 -30.51
N GLY A 124 -29.85 36.76 -31.45
CA GLY A 124 -30.08 37.05 -32.86
C GLY A 124 -31.50 36.64 -33.27
N ARG A 125 -32.45 37.58 -33.13
CA ARG A 125 -33.82 37.66 -33.71
C ARG A 125 -34.89 36.59 -33.36
N ASN A 126 -36.02 37.14 -32.89
CA ASN A 126 -37.41 36.71 -32.99
C ASN A 126 -37.84 35.37 -32.36
N VAL A 127 -38.22 35.42 -31.08
CA VAL A 127 -39.43 34.73 -30.59
C VAL A 127 -40.11 35.59 -29.52
N ASN A 128 -41.31 36.05 -29.83
CA ASN A 128 -42.27 36.62 -28.87
C ASN A 128 -42.81 35.47 -28.02
N ARG A 129 -42.40 35.36 -26.75
CA ARG A 129 -43.16 34.72 -25.67
C ARG A 129 -42.50 35.01 -24.31
N SER A 130 -43.27 35.68 -23.47
CA SER A 130 -42.95 36.04 -22.09
C SER A 130 -42.96 34.82 -21.16
N PHE A 131 -41.86 34.58 -20.44
CA PHE A 131 -41.81 33.74 -19.24
C PHE A 131 -41.06 34.49 -18.12
N PRO A 132 -41.53 34.44 -16.86
CA PRO A 132 -40.90 35.18 -15.77
C PRO A 132 -39.83 34.29 -15.11
N PHE A 133 -38.56 34.62 -15.28
CA PHE A 133 -37.51 34.11 -14.41
C PHE A 133 -36.60 35.27 -13.97
N ALA A 134 -36.47 35.42 -12.65
CA ALA A 134 -35.64 36.42 -12.01
C ALA A 134 -34.16 36.27 -12.43
N PRO A 135 -33.41 37.38 -12.60
CA PRO A 135 -32.01 37.32 -12.99
C PRO A 135 -31.18 36.73 -11.84
N LEU A 136 -30.70 35.51 -12.01
CA LEU A 136 -29.69 34.91 -11.14
C LEU A 136 -28.37 35.65 -11.33
N ASN A 137 -27.84 36.22 -10.22
CA ASN A 137 -26.60 36.99 -10.16
C ASN A 137 -25.40 36.14 -10.59
N GLY A 138 -25.03 36.20 -11.89
CA GLY A 138 -23.89 35.47 -12.47
C GLY A 138 -22.53 35.75 -11.79
N GLY A 139 -22.42 36.85 -11.03
CA GLY A 139 -21.23 37.15 -10.22
C GLY A 139 -21.04 36.20 -9.06
N LYS A 140 -22.12 35.68 -8.44
CA LYS A 140 -22.01 34.66 -7.38
C LYS A 140 -21.61 33.31 -7.95
N ILE A 141 -22.11 32.95 -9.13
CA ILE A 141 -21.81 31.67 -9.78
C ILE A 141 -20.33 31.62 -10.20
N ALA A 142 -19.83 32.69 -10.85
CA ALA A 142 -18.42 32.77 -11.24
C ALA A 142 -17.46 32.76 -10.03
N LEU A 143 -17.80 33.45 -8.93
CA LEU A 143 -17.00 33.43 -7.70
C LEU A 143 -17.02 32.05 -7.04
N THR A 144 -18.17 31.36 -7.02
CA THR A 144 -18.30 30.01 -6.46
C THR A 144 -17.51 28.99 -7.29
N VAL A 145 -17.54 29.09 -8.62
CA VAL A 145 -16.77 28.20 -9.51
C VAL A 145 -15.28 28.47 -9.38
N VAL A 146 -14.83 29.73 -9.36
CA VAL A 146 -13.41 30.06 -9.15
C VAL A 146 -12.93 29.63 -7.78
N ARG A 147 -13.74 29.79 -6.73
CA ARG A 147 -13.42 29.32 -5.37
C ARG A 147 -13.40 27.80 -5.29
N TRP A 148 -14.31 27.11 -5.97
CA TRP A 148 -14.33 25.65 -6.02
C TRP A 148 -13.17 25.08 -6.84
N VAL A 149 -12.84 25.68 -7.99
CA VAL A 149 -11.66 25.31 -8.79
C VAL A 149 -10.38 25.64 -8.02
N ALA A 150 -10.32 26.75 -7.29
CA ALA A 150 -9.20 27.07 -6.41
C ALA A 150 -9.12 26.10 -5.21
N ASP A 151 -10.23 25.71 -4.60
CA ASP A 151 -10.27 24.74 -3.49
C ASP A 151 -9.92 23.31 -3.95
N VAL A 152 -10.24 22.95 -5.19
CA VAL A 152 -9.84 21.70 -5.84
C VAL A 152 -8.37 21.76 -6.26
N ALA A 153 -7.90 22.88 -6.82
CA ALA A 153 -6.50 23.09 -7.20
C ALA A 153 -5.56 23.30 -5.99
N LEU A 154 -6.07 23.77 -4.85
CA LEU A 154 -5.32 23.92 -3.59
C LEU A 154 -5.18 22.59 -2.84
N LYS A 155 -6.02 21.59 -3.17
CA LYS A 155 -5.85 20.22 -2.68
C LYS A 155 -5.05 19.43 -3.71
N ASN A 156 -3.74 19.65 -3.76
CA ASN A 156 -2.79 18.81 -4.50
C ASN A 156 -2.85 17.36 -3.96
N VAL A 157 -3.82 16.57 -4.40
CA VAL A 157 -3.89 15.14 -4.09
C VAL A 157 -2.93 14.44 -5.02
N THR A 158 -1.71 14.20 -4.55
CA THR A 158 -0.65 13.49 -5.30
C THR A 158 -0.78 11.97 -5.20
N GLY A 159 -1.63 11.47 -4.31
CA GLY A 159 -1.79 10.05 -4.00
C GLY A 159 -0.78 9.50 -2.99
N ILE A 160 0.21 10.31 -2.56
CA ILE A 160 1.30 9.84 -1.69
C ILE A 160 0.83 9.34 -0.32
N ASP A 161 -0.26 9.89 0.20
CA ASP A 161 -0.83 9.48 1.50
C ASP A 161 -1.69 8.21 1.40
N GLY A 162 -1.89 7.67 0.19
CA GLY A 162 -2.81 6.57 -0.06
C GLY A 162 -4.21 6.86 0.50
N TRP A 163 -4.70 5.98 1.37
CA TRP A 163 -5.98 6.14 2.06
C TRP A 163 -5.90 6.96 3.36
N LEU A 164 -4.69 7.26 3.88
CA LEU A 164 -4.47 7.93 5.16
C LEU A 164 -4.35 9.46 5.03
N ARG A 165 -5.21 10.05 4.20
CA ARG A 165 -5.17 11.49 3.86
C ARG A 165 -5.48 12.43 5.01
N TYR A 166 -6.17 11.93 6.05
CA TYR A 166 -6.72 12.72 7.15
C TYR A 166 -7.40 14.03 6.72
N ALA A 167 -8.09 13.97 5.58
CA ALA A 167 -8.79 15.13 5.04
C ALA A 167 -10.04 15.43 5.87
N ARG A 168 -10.29 16.72 6.12
CA ARG A 168 -11.47 17.16 6.86
C ARG A 168 -12.77 16.67 6.21
N ILE A 169 -13.61 16.01 7.00
CA ILE A 169 -14.90 15.47 6.54
C ILE A 169 -16.02 16.52 6.60
N PRO A 170 -17.09 16.36 5.81
CA PRO A 170 -18.19 17.34 5.77
C PRO A 170 -18.91 17.57 7.11
N ASN A 171 -19.00 16.54 7.96
CA ASN A 171 -19.68 16.59 9.26
C ASN A 171 -18.71 16.70 10.45
N ALA A 172 -17.48 17.17 10.22
CA ALA A 172 -16.42 17.27 11.21
C ALA A 172 -16.86 17.98 12.51
N ASP A 173 -17.57 19.11 12.39
CA ASP A 173 -17.96 19.92 13.54
C ASP A 173 -18.97 19.21 14.46
N SER A 174 -19.82 18.35 13.91
CA SER A 174 -20.78 17.55 14.72
C SER A 174 -20.13 16.42 15.50
N LEU A 175 -18.98 15.92 15.03
CA LEU A 175 -18.25 14.82 15.65
C LEU A 175 -17.13 15.29 16.58
N ARG A 176 -16.64 16.52 16.40
CA ARG A 176 -15.55 17.09 17.21
C ARG A 176 -15.84 17.04 18.72
N GLY A 177 -17.07 17.30 19.14
CA GLY A 177 -17.46 17.27 20.56
C GLY A 177 -17.67 15.87 21.14
N GLN A 178 -17.59 14.82 20.31
CA GLN A 178 -17.80 13.43 20.70
C GLN A 178 -16.48 12.66 20.87
N VAL A 179 -15.34 13.29 20.55
CA VAL A 179 -14.02 12.69 20.72
C VAL A 179 -13.27 13.37 21.88
N PRO A 180 -12.42 12.62 22.59
CA PRO A 180 -11.50 13.17 23.59
C PRO A 180 -10.68 14.35 23.09
N GLY A 181 -10.46 15.33 23.98
CA GLY A 181 -9.59 16.48 23.72
C GLY A 181 -8.11 16.22 24.02
N HIS A 182 -7.80 15.14 24.73
CA HIS A 182 -6.44 14.77 25.17
C HIS A 182 -6.17 13.30 24.89
N ILE A 183 -4.99 12.98 24.39
CA ILE A 183 -4.50 11.62 24.14
C ILE A 183 -3.39 11.28 25.14
N VAL A 184 -3.44 10.09 25.72
CA VAL A 184 -2.37 9.49 26.52
C VAL A 184 -1.86 8.25 25.80
N ALA A 185 -0.62 8.31 25.30
CA ALA A 185 0.09 7.14 24.79
C ALA A 185 0.95 6.56 25.92
N LEU A 186 0.70 5.30 26.28
CA LEU A 186 1.39 4.62 27.38
C LEU A 186 2.79 4.13 26.98
N ASN A 187 3.52 4.88 26.17
CA ASN A 187 4.93 4.61 25.84
C ASN A 187 5.59 5.91 25.37
N ASP A 188 6.77 6.23 25.90
CA ASP A 188 7.54 7.42 25.56
C ASP A 188 8.73 7.16 24.62
N SER A 189 8.98 5.89 24.25
CA SER A 189 9.99 5.54 23.26
C SER A 189 9.50 5.84 21.86
N GLU A 190 10.22 6.69 21.12
CA GLU A 190 9.88 7.05 19.73
C GLU A 190 9.88 5.84 18.77
N THR A 191 10.56 4.75 19.12
CA THR A 191 10.55 3.52 18.32
C THR A 191 9.37 2.61 18.62
N SER A 192 8.49 2.98 19.56
CA SER A 192 7.33 2.18 19.97
C SER A 192 6.13 2.38 19.02
N PRO A 193 5.41 1.30 18.67
CA PRO A 193 4.10 1.40 18.03
C PRO A 193 3.06 2.19 18.81
N VAL A 194 3.12 2.21 20.14
CA VAL A 194 2.18 2.96 20.98
C VAL A 194 2.48 4.46 20.93
N PHE A 195 3.76 4.84 20.92
CA PHE A 195 4.16 6.23 20.69
C PHE A 195 3.64 6.73 19.33
N THR A 196 3.85 5.92 18.28
CA THR A 196 3.38 6.20 16.92
C THR A 196 1.85 6.29 16.85
N ALA A 197 1.14 5.42 17.58
CA ALA A 197 -0.32 5.48 17.67
C ALA A 197 -0.81 6.83 18.21
N GLY A 198 -0.15 7.38 19.23
CA GLY A 198 -0.43 8.71 19.75
C GLY A 198 -0.25 9.82 18.69
N GLN A 199 0.82 9.75 17.89
CA GLN A 199 1.05 10.72 16.81
C GLN A 199 0.01 10.63 15.68
N GLU A 200 -0.35 9.42 15.25
CA GLU A 200 -1.36 9.21 14.22
C GLU A 200 -2.74 9.66 14.70
N LEU A 201 -3.10 9.37 15.95
CA LEU A 201 -4.37 9.82 16.54
C LEU A 201 -4.44 11.35 16.60
N MET A 202 -3.40 12.01 17.11
CA MET A 202 -3.34 13.47 17.17
C MET A 202 -3.47 14.08 15.76
N SER A 203 -2.66 13.62 14.81
CA SER A 203 -2.65 14.13 13.43
C SER A 203 -3.96 13.86 12.70
N GLY A 204 -4.50 12.65 12.87
CA GLY A 204 -5.74 12.21 12.24
C GLY A 204 -6.97 12.93 12.79
N MET A 205 -7.09 13.08 14.11
CA MET A 205 -8.19 13.83 14.72
C MET A 205 -8.14 15.32 14.38
N ALA A 206 -6.94 15.91 14.35
CA ALA A 206 -6.74 17.29 13.90
C ALA A 206 -7.12 17.47 12.42
N GLY A 207 -6.67 16.58 11.53
CA GLY A 207 -6.97 16.65 10.10
C GLY A 207 -8.44 16.39 9.77
N ILE A 208 -8.99 15.27 10.26
CA ILE A 208 -10.35 14.79 9.94
C ILE A 208 -11.42 15.70 10.56
N LEU A 209 -11.25 16.10 11.82
CA LEU A 209 -12.27 16.80 12.60
C LEU A 209 -11.96 18.30 12.82
N GLY A 210 -10.74 18.74 12.56
CA GLY A 210 -10.26 20.05 13.02
C GLY A 210 -10.25 20.14 14.54
N ALA A 211 -10.08 19.00 15.23
CA ALA A 211 -10.03 18.96 16.68
C ALA A 211 -8.70 19.52 17.19
N ASN A 212 -8.73 20.29 18.28
CA ASN A 212 -7.52 20.70 18.98
C ASN A 212 -7.22 19.62 20.01
N VAL A 213 -6.26 18.74 19.71
CA VAL A 213 -5.92 17.57 20.51
C VAL A 213 -4.44 17.62 20.83
N ASP A 214 -4.10 17.44 22.10
CA ASP A 214 -2.73 17.26 22.56
C ASP A 214 -2.47 15.80 22.91
N VAL A 215 -1.20 15.40 22.84
CA VAL A 215 -0.74 14.05 23.20
C VAL A 215 0.27 14.15 24.33
N SER A 216 0.07 13.34 25.37
CA SER A 216 1.06 13.07 26.40
C SER A 216 1.62 11.67 26.23
N TYR A 217 2.93 11.55 26.46
CA TYR A 217 3.65 10.28 26.47
C TYR A 217 4.12 10.01 27.87
N SER A 218 3.64 8.91 28.43
CA SER A 218 3.94 8.62 29.83
C SER A 218 3.62 7.18 30.16
N MET A 219 4.65 6.48 30.64
CA MET A 219 4.48 5.37 31.57
C MET A 219 4.40 5.97 32.98
N SER A 220 3.31 6.67 33.31
CA SER A 220 3.27 7.40 34.59
C SER A 220 3.32 6.45 35.79
N GLU A 221 3.67 6.99 36.97
CA GLU A 221 3.49 6.32 38.26
C GLU A 221 2.06 5.74 38.43
N LYS A 222 1.93 4.65 39.20
CA LYS A 222 0.64 3.97 39.42
C LYS A 222 -0.44 4.95 39.88
N GLY A 223 -1.55 5.03 39.14
CA GLY A 223 -2.77 5.73 39.57
C GLY A 223 -2.99 7.14 39.01
N SER A 224 -2.12 7.65 38.13
CA SER A 224 -2.22 9.02 37.56
C SER A 224 -3.51 9.29 36.76
N TYR A 225 -4.14 8.26 36.20
CA TYR A 225 -5.28 8.41 35.27
C TYR A 225 -6.65 8.05 35.87
N ARG A 226 -6.72 7.74 37.16
CA ARG A 226 -7.96 7.23 37.80
C ARG A 226 -9.17 8.18 37.76
N ASN A 227 -8.96 9.46 37.40
CA ASN A 227 -10.02 10.49 37.36
C ASN A 227 -9.97 11.39 36.11
N ALA A 228 -9.24 10.99 35.06
CA ALA A 228 -9.22 11.76 33.82
C ALA A 228 -10.51 11.48 33.03
N THR A 229 -11.23 12.53 32.64
CA THR A 229 -12.45 12.41 31.81
C THR A 229 -12.26 13.18 30.51
N GLY A 230 -12.81 12.66 29.42
CA GLY A 230 -12.60 13.21 28.07
C GLY A 230 -11.22 12.90 27.50
N THR A 231 -10.66 11.73 27.83
CA THR A 231 -9.33 11.28 27.42
C THR A 231 -9.38 10.05 26.51
N LEU A 232 -8.44 9.99 25.57
CA LEU A 232 -8.16 8.79 24.77
C LEU A 232 -6.88 8.16 25.30
N ILE A 233 -6.94 6.92 25.80
CA ILE A 233 -5.76 6.18 26.25
C ILE A 233 -5.45 5.06 25.26
N VAL A 234 -4.19 4.95 24.83
CA VAL A 234 -3.72 3.89 23.92
C VAL A 234 -2.47 3.20 24.47
N GLY A 235 -2.46 1.86 24.39
CA GLY A 235 -1.38 1.03 24.93
C GLY A 235 -1.66 -0.48 24.80
N SER A 236 -0.68 -1.30 25.14
CA SER A 236 -0.84 -2.76 25.25
C SER A 236 -1.46 -3.16 26.59
N MET A 237 -1.95 -4.40 26.68
CA MET A 237 -2.53 -4.98 27.91
C MET A 237 -1.59 -4.83 29.11
N ASP A 238 -0.32 -5.23 28.96
CA ASP A 238 0.72 -5.07 29.98
C ASP A 238 0.91 -3.61 30.45
N GLN A 239 0.73 -2.63 29.54
CA GLN A 239 0.87 -1.20 29.86
C GLN A 239 -0.36 -0.68 30.61
N PHE A 240 -1.56 -1.12 30.22
CA PHE A 240 -2.80 -0.82 30.95
C PHE A 240 -2.76 -1.39 32.38
N GLU A 241 -2.32 -2.65 32.53
CA GLU A 241 -2.11 -3.29 33.83
C GLU A 241 -1.06 -2.54 34.67
N GLY A 242 0.09 -2.22 34.07
CA GLY A 242 1.16 -1.46 34.71
C GLY A 242 0.69 -0.08 35.23
N ALA A 243 -0.16 0.60 34.46
CA ALA A 243 -0.77 1.88 34.82
C ALA A 243 -1.95 1.75 35.81
N SER A 244 -2.43 0.52 36.07
CA SER A 244 -3.61 0.24 36.92
C SER A 244 -4.88 0.95 36.44
N ILE A 245 -5.07 0.99 35.12
CA ILE A 245 -6.28 1.51 34.47
C ILE A 245 -7.32 0.39 34.45
N ASP A 246 -8.52 0.68 34.97
CA ASP A 246 -9.64 -0.26 34.94
C ASP A 246 -10.19 -0.35 33.52
N MET A 247 -10.11 -1.55 32.92
CA MET A 247 -10.60 -1.81 31.58
C MET A 247 -12.11 -2.09 31.57
N SER A 248 -12.75 -2.27 32.72
CA SER A 248 -14.16 -2.67 32.93
C SER A 248 -14.57 -4.04 32.37
N GLU A 249 -13.97 -4.46 31.25
CA GLU A 249 -14.12 -5.75 30.60
C GLU A 249 -12.71 -6.18 30.12
N GLU A 250 -12.32 -7.43 30.41
CA GLU A 250 -11.07 -8.00 29.90
C GLU A 250 -11.35 -8.66 28.54
N PRO A 251 -10.91 -8.08 27.41
CA PRO A 251 -11.18 -8.65 26.10
C PRO A 251 -10.32 -9.89 25.83
N GLU A 252 -10.90 -10.90 25.18
CA GLU A 252 -10.14 -12.04 24.64
C GLU A 252 -9.35 -11.60 23.38
N LEU A 253 -8.07 -11.28 23.57
CA LEU A 253 -7.17 -10.85 22.50
C LEU A 253 -6.10 -11.90 22.22
N ILE A 254 -5.90 -12.22 20.93
CA ILE A 254 -4.72 -12.98 20.47
C ILE A 254 -3.61 -12.02 20.06
N GLU A 255 -2.44 -12.52 19.67
CA GLU A 255 -1.36 -11.67 19.16
C GLU A 255 -1.86 -10.72 18.05
N ASP A 256 -1.54 -9.43 18.16
CA ASP A 256 -1.98 -8.33 17.30
C ASP A 256 -3.47 -7.97 17.37
N GLY A 257 -4.25 -8.66 18.21
CA GLY A 257 -5.60 -8.30 18.56
C GLY A 257 -5.68 -6.95 19.28
N TYR A 258 -6.81 -6.28 19.12
CA TYR A 258 -7.10 -5.03 19.83
C TYR A 258 -8.57 -4.90 20.23
N HIS A 259 -8.80 -4.08 21.24
CA HIS A 259 -10.09 -3.70 21.76
C HIS A 259 -10.19 -2.17 21.82
N ILE A 260 -11.35 -1.64 21.43
CA ILE A 260 -11.68 -0.22 21.53
C ILE A 260 -12.92 -0.11 22.41
N ALA A 261 -12.76 0.44 23.62
CA ALA A 261 -13.85 0.67 24.55
C ALA A 261 -14.23 2.15 24.57
N PHE A 262 -15.54 2.43 24.67
CA PHE A 262 -16.10 3.77 24.80
C PHE A 262 -16.82 3.87 26.15
N SER A 263 -16.45 4.86 26.97
CA SER A 263 -17.10 5.10 28.27
C SER A 263 -17.39 6.59 28.41
N GLY A 264 -18.64 7.00 28.13
CA GLY A 264 -19.00 8.42 28.08
C GLY A 264 -18.19 9.14 27.00
N SER A 265 -17.33 10.08 27.42
CA SER A 265 -16.41 10.81 26.54
C SER A 265 -15.01 10.19 26.45
N ASP A 266 -14.74 9.11 27.18
CA ASP A 266 -13.43 8.45 27.22
C ASP A 266 -13.35 7.32 26.19
N VAL A 267 -12.14 7.10 25.66
CA VAL A 267 -11.85 6.05 24.69
C VAL A 267 -10.60 5.30 25.14
N HIS A 268 -10.69 3.98 25.29
CA HIS A 268 -9.51 3.13 25.55
C HIS A 268 -9.23 2.25 24.34
N ILE A 269 -8.00 2.30 23.83
CA ILE A 269 -7.50 1.44 22.76
C ILE A 269 -6.45 0.50 23.36
N ILE A 270 -6.83 -0.76 23.53
CA ILE A 270 -6.02 -1.77 24.20
C ILE A 270 -5.60 -2.81 23.16
N GLY A 271 -4.30 -2.95 22.93
CA GLY A 271 -3.75 -4.05 22.13
C GLY A 271 -3.31 -5.22 22.99
N SER A 272 -3.34 -6.46 22.48
CA SER A 272 -2.62 -7.57 23.14
C SER A 272 -1.12 -7.31 23.22
N ASN A 273 -0.60 -6.56 22.25
CA ASN A 273 0.76 -6.04 22.23
C ASN A 273 0.73 -4.60 21.70
N GLN A 274 1.90 -3.94 21.65
CA GLN A 274 2.00 -2.55 21.20
C GLN A 274 1.52 -2.35 19.74
N ARG A 275 1.74 -3.36 18.88
CA ARG A 275 1.33 -3.34 17.47
C ARG A 275 -0.19 -3.43 17.30
N GLY A 276 -0.86 -4.26 18.10
CA GLY A 276 -2.32 -4.31 18.17
C GLY A 276 -2.91 -2.96 18.58
N ALA A 277 -2.30 -2.25 19.53
CA ALA A 277 -2.76 -0.92 19.94
C ALA A 277 -2.69 0.10 18.79
N LEU A 278 -1.62 0.05 17.98
CA LEU A 278 -1.49 0.86 16.76
C LEU A 278 -2.57 0.49 15.72
N TYR A 279 -2.90 -0.79 15.54
CA TYR A 279 -3.99 -1.20 14.66
C TYR A 279 -5.36 -0.67 15.12
N GLY A 280 -5.62 -0.69 16.44
CA GLY A 280 -6.80 -0.09 17.02
C GLY A 280 -6.88 1.43 16.80
N ALA A 281 -5.75 2.13 16.90
CA ALA A 281 -5.67 3.56 16.57
C ALA A 281 -6.04 3.84 15.10
N PHE A 282 -5.47 3.08 14.16
CA PHE A 282 -5.86 3.21 12.75
C PHE A 282 -7.32 2.86 12.50
N LYS A 283 -7.88 1.86 13.21
CA LYS A 283 -9.30 1.51 13.11
C LYS A 283 -10.21 2.67 13.55
N LEU A 284 -9.89 3.31 14.67
CA LEU A 284 -10.63 4.49 15.13
C LEU A 284 -10.54 5.62 14.10
N LEU A 285 -9.35 5.92 13.59
CA LEU A 285 -9.15 6.96 12.57
C LEU A 285 -9.92 6.66 11.28
N ALA A 286 -10.00 5.38 10.87
CA ALA A 286 -10.79 4.97 9.73
C ALA A 286 -12.29 5.22 9.94
N TRP A 287 -12.84 4.97 11.13
CA TRP A 287 -14.22 5.31 11.46
C TRP A 287 -14.46 6.81 11.45
N LEU A 288 -13.56 7.60 12.06
CA LEU A 288 -13.64 9.06 12.05
C LEU A 288 -13.64 9.59 10.61
N ALA A 289 -12.76 9.08 9.74
CA ALA A 289 -12.71 9.47 8.32
C ALA A 289 -13.98 9.11 7.54
N GLN A 290 -14.74 8.11 8.01
CA GLN A 290 -16.06 7.73 7.48
C GLN A 290 -17.21 8.53 8.12
N GLY A 291 -16.92 9.44 9.05
CA GLY A 291 -17.91 10.23 9.78
C GLY A 291 -18.69 9.42 10.81
N ARG A 292 -18.06 8.42 11.44
CA ARG A 292 -18.68 7.49 12.40
C ARG A 292 -17.90 7.46 13.71
N ILE A 293 -18.62 7.38 14.83
CA ILE A 293 -18.09 7.04 16.15
C ILE A 293 -19.02 5.95 16.71
N PRO A 294 -18.56 4.69 16.82
CA PRO A 294 -19.34 3.63 17.44
C PRO A 294 -19.74 3.99 18.88
N GLN A 295 -20.84 3.42 19.36
CA GLN A 295 -21.28 3.58 20.75
C GLN A 295 -20.87 2.39 21.62
N ASP A 296 -20.82 1.20 21.01
CA ASP A 296 -20.44 -0.04 21.67
C ASP A 296 -18.94 -0.29 21.54
N SER A 297 -18.40 -1.06 22.49
CA SER A 297 -17.02 -1.54 22.42
C SER A 297 -16.81 -2.45 21.20
N TYR A 298 -15.58 -2.55 20.72
CA TYR A 298 -15.23 -3.32 19.54
C TYR A 298 -13.93 -4.10 19.75
N THR A 299 -14.01 -5.42 19.59
CA THR A 299 -12.85 -6.32 19.60
C THR A 299 -12.55 -6.81 18.19
N SER A 300 -11.28 -6.81 17.80
CA SER A 300 -10.82 -7.44 16.56
C SER A 300 -9.55 -8.24 16.79
N ASN A 301 -9.57 -9.48 16.34
CA ASN A 301 -8.41 -10.37 16.28
C ASN A 301 -8.06 -10.65 14.81
N PRO A 302 -6.77 -10.71 14.42
CA PRO A 302 -6.38 -11.09 13.07
C PRO A 302 -6.77 -12.55 12.77
N ASP A 303 -7.08 -12.85 11.51
CA ASP A 303 -7.46 -14.23 11.12
C ASP A 303 -6.28 -15.21 11.14
N ALA A 304 -5.06 -14.70 10.93
CA ALA A 304 -3.83 -15.48 10.88
C ALA A 304 -2.63 -14.68 11.42
N PRO A 305 -1.61 -15.34 12.01
CA PRO A 305 -0.43 -14.68 12.56
C PRO A 305 0.46 -14.03 11.49
N ILE A 306 0.52 -14.60 10.27
CA ILE A 306 1.35 -14.09 9.18
C ILE A 306 0.51 -13.24 8.22
N ARG A 307 0.89 -11.97 8.09
CA ARG A 307 0.28 -11.01 7.15
C ARG A 307 1.41 -10.19 6.53
N TRP A 308 2.14 -10.78 5.59
CA TRP A 308 3.39 -10.25 5.06
C TRP A 308 3.21 -9.62 3.67
N GLY A 309 4.00 -8.59 3.39
CA GLY A 309 4.25 -8.12 2.03
C GLY A 309 5.55 -8.71 1.48
N ASN A 310 5.63 -8.84 0.16
CA ASN A 310 6.85 -9.20 -0.58
C ASN A 310 7.13 -8.09 -1.61
N GLN A 311 8.40 -7.70 -1.69
CA GLN A 311 8.93 -6.81 -2.71
C GLN A 311 9.86 -7.58 -3.62
N TRP A 312 9.67 -7.44 -4.92
CA TRP A 312 10.59 -8.00 -5.90
C TRP A 312 11.67 -7.00 -6.33
N ASP A 313 12.18 -6.25 -5.36
CA ASP A 313 13.17 -5.19 -5.58
C ASP A 313 14.57 -5.77 -5.74
N ASN A 314 15.25 -5.33 -6.80
CA ASN A 314 16.62 -5.73 -7.12
C ASN A 314 17.61 -4.78 -6.46
N LEU A 315 18.69 -5.32 -5.90
CA LEU A 315 19.76 -4.54 -5.29
C LEU A 315 20.45 -3.62 -6.33
N GLN A 316 20.54 -4.09 -7.57
CA GLN A 316 21.08 -3.35 -8.70
C GLN A 316 20.10 -3.38 -9.88
N ASP A 317 19.87 -2.20 -10.45
CA ASP A 317 19.17 -2.07 -11.72
C ASP A 317 20.15 -2.38 -12.87
N GLY A 318 19.76 -3.27 -13.78
CA GLY A 318 20.66 -3.68 -14.87
C GLY A 318 20.27 -4.93 -15.65
N GLY A 319 19.25 -5.66 -15.19
CA GLY A 319 18.66 -6.78 -15.93
C GLY A 319 17.44 -6.38 -16.75
N ASN A 320 16.83 -7.36 -17.42
CA ASN A 320 15.55 -7.20 -18.14
C ASN A 320 14.35 -6.84 -17.23
N HIS A 321 14.56 -6.87 -15.91
CA HIS A 321 13.53 -6.71 -14.89
C HIS A 321 13.53 -5.34 -14.21
N GLY A 322 14.49 -4.46 -14.52
CA GLY A 322 14.60 -3.13 -13.89
C GLY A 322 14.97 -3.19 -12.41
N SER A 323 14.75 -2.08 -11.70
CA SER A 323 14.97 -1.96 -10.26
C SER A 323 13.95 -2.76 -9.41
N VAL A 324 12.78 -3.07 -9.95
CA VAL A 324 11.75 -3.91 -9.31
C VAL A 324 11.21 -4.90 -10.35
N GLU A 325 11.45 -6.20 -10.14
CA GLU A 325 10.95 -7.24 -11.02
C GLU A 325 9.41 -7.28 -11.01
N ARG A 326 8.81 -7.11 -12.20
CA ARG A 326 7.36 -6.90 -12.36
C ARG A 326 6.86 -5.70 -11.55
N GLY A 327 7.66 -4.64 -11.47
CA GLY A 327 7.28 -3.35 -10.90
C GLY A 327 6.66 -2.43 -11.95
N TYR A 328 5.48 -1.88 -11.64
CA TYR A 328 4.76 -0.96 -12.53
C TYR A 328 4.46 0.39 -11.85
N ALA A 329 5.01 0.61 -10.65
CA ALA A 329 4.74 1.77 -9.80
C ALA A 329 5.93 2.73 -9.67
N GLY A 330 7.07 2.45 -10.29
CA GLY A 330 8.29 3.26 -10.19
C GLY A 330 9.52 2.42 -9.86
N ASP A 331 10.53 3.07 -9.30
CA ASP A 331 11.79 2.43 -8.94
C ASP A 331 11.78 1.95 -7.50
N SER A 332 12.62 0.96 -7.16
CA SER A 332 12.74 0.49 -5.77
C SER A 332 12.89 1.65 -4.80
N ILE A 333 12.09 1.67 -3.73
CA ILE A 333 12.23 2.67 -2.66
C ILE A 333 13.33 2.31 -1.65
N PHE A 334 13.90 1.10 -1.75
CA PHE A 334 14.88 0.55 -0.83
C PHE A 334 16.29 0.53 -1.41
N PHE A 335 16.43 0.16 -2.67
CA PHE A 335 17.73 -0.12 -3.28
C PHE A 335 18.02 0.78 -4.48
N LYS A 336 19.32 1.05 -4.67
CA LYS A 336 19.86 1.73 -5.84
C LYS A 336 21.37 1.46 -5.94
N ASP A 337 21.87 1.32 -7.17
CA ASP A 337 23.31 1.25 -7.46
C ASP A 337 24.07 0.18 -6.64
N GLY A 338 23.44 -0.98 -6.38
CA GLY A 338 24.06 -2.10 -5.66
C GLY A 338 24.03 -1.97 -4.13
N GLY A 339 23.27 -1.02 -3.57
CA GLY A 339 23.17 -0.80 -2.13
C GLY A 339 21.80 -0.32 -1.68
N VAL A 340 21.63 -0.21 -0.36
CA VAL A 340 20.49 0.48 0.24
C VAL A 340 20.59 1.98 -0.05
N ARG A 341 19.47 2.60 -0.40
CA ARG A 341 19.38 4.03 -0.70
C ARG A 341 19.77 4.87 0.51
N GLU A 342 20.39 6.02 0.25
CA GLU A 342 20.62 7.01 1.30
C GLU A 342 19.33 7.74 1.71
N ASP A 343 18.50 8.09 0.73
CA ASP A 343 17.17 8.64 0.99
C ASP A 343 16.16 7.51 1.19
N LEU A 344 15.77 7.31 2.45
CA LEU A 344 14.74 6.35 2.86
C LEU A 344 13.45 7.06 3.32
N SER A 345 13.23 8.31 2.94
CA SER A 345 12.05 9.10 3.38
C SER A 345 10.70 8.47 3.00
N ARG A 346 10.68 7.59 1.99
CA ARG A 346 9.48 6.82 1.58
C ARG A 346 9.20 5.61 2.46
N VAL A 347 10.21 5.03 3.11
CA VAL A 347 10.08 3.81 3.93
C VAL A 347 9.07 3.97 5.06
N PRO A 348 9.13 5.01 5.93
CA PRO A 348 8.14 5.16 6.99
C PRO A 348 6.74 5.44 6.46
N LEU A 349 6.59 6.15 5.33
CA LEU A 349 5.28 6.36 4.70
C LEU A 349 4.66 5.03 4.23
N TYR A 350 5.49 4.14 3.72
CA TYR A 350 5.04 2.82 3.30
C TYR A 350 4.71 1.92 4.51
N ALA A 351 5.57 1.90 5.54
CA ALA A 351 5.32 1.16 6.78
C ALA A 351 4.02 1.60 7.45
N ARG A 352 3.72 2.90 7.44
CA ARG A 352 2.47 3.49 7.90
C ARG A 352 1.25 2.95 7.16
N LEU A 353 1.30 2.85 5.83
CA LEU A 353 0.23 2.25 5.04
C LEU A 353 0.05 0.78 5.38
N LEU A 354 1.13 -0.01 5.42
CA LEU A 354 1.09 -1.43 5.76
C LEU A 354 0.46 -1.67 7.15
N ALA A 355 0.90 -0.93 8.17
CA ALA A 355 0.38 -1.04 9.53
C ALA A 355 -1.11 -0.68 9.63
N SER A 356 -1.57 0.30 8.87
CA SER A 356 -2.98 0.73 8.90
C SER A 356 -3.98 -0.33 8.40
N VAL A 357 -3.48 -1.34 7.68
CA VAL A 357 -4.26 -2.52 7.24
C VAL A 357 -3.79 -3.82 7.91
N GLY A 358 -2.97 -3.70 8.97
CA GLY A 358 -2.57 -4.82 9.81
C GLY A 358 -1.47 -5.73 9.26
N ILE A 359 -0.76 -5.32 8.21
CA ILE A 359 0.41 -6.05 7.69
C ILE A 359 1.55 -5.92 8.70
N ASN A 360 2.13 -7.06 9.10
CA ASN A 360 3.06 -7.12 10.24
C ASN A 360 4.52 -7.46 9.85
N ALA A 361 4.78 -7.77 8.59
CA ALA A 361 6.14 -7.84 8.07
C ALA A 361 6.22 -7.55 6.57
N LEU A 362 7.43 -7.25 6.09
CA LEU A 362 7.74 -7.02 4.69
C LEU A 362 9.06 -7.68 4.32
N VAL A 363 9.04 -8.57 3.33
CA VAL A 363 10.26 -9.04 2.65
C VAL A 363 10.68 -7.99 1.64
N VAL A 364 11.85 -7.36 1.84
CA VAL A 364 12.21 -6.15 1.09
C VAL A 364 12.91 -6.36 -0.24
N ASN A 365 13.48 -7.54 -0.48
CA ASN A 365 14.25 -7.83 -1.69
C ASN A 365 13.68 -9.01 -2.48
N ASN A 366 14.04 -9.02 -3.76
CA ASN A 366 13.57 -10.00 -4.73
C ASN A 366 13.83 -11.45 -4.31
N VAL A 367 12.83 -12.30 -4.58
CA VAL A 367 12.89 -13.75 -4.42
C VAL A 367 13.99 -14.38 -5.28
N ASN A 368 14.33 -13.77 -6.42
CA ASN A 368 15.56 -14.03 -7.17
C ASN A 368 16.71 -13.25 -6.50
N ALA A 369 17.04 -13.64 -5.28
CA ALA A 369 17.88 -12.85 -4.40
C ALA A 369 19.32 -12.71 -4.93
N ASN A 370 19.90 -11.52 -4.75
CA ASN A 370 21.32 -11.30 -4.97
C ASN A 370 22.12 -11.86 -3.79
N GLU A 371 23.21 -12.57 -4.07
CA GLU A 371 24.12 -13.18 -3.09
C GLU A 371 24.75 -12.15 -2.13
N SER A 372 24.91 -10.90 -2.56
CA SER A 372 25.51 -9.82 -1.75
C SER A 372 24.59 -9.29 -0.65
N MET A 373 23.32 -9.73 -0.61
CA MET A 373 22.36 -9.30 0.42
C MET A 373 22.81 -9.62 1.85
N VAL A 374 23.72 -10.58 2.02
CA VAL A 374 24.27 -10.99 3.33
C VAL A 374 25.64 -10.36 3.62
N GLU A 375 26.14 -9.46 2.76
CA GLU A 375 27.37 -8.74 3.01
C GLU A 375 27.19 -7.68 4.11
N PRO A 376 28.20 -7.43 4.97
CA PRO A 376 28.07 -6.52 6.11
C PRO A 376 27.53 -5.14 5.77
N ARG A 377 27.99 -4.53 4.67
CA ARG A 377 27.53 -3.21 4.23
C ARG A 377 26.04 -3.19 3.90
N ILE A 378 25.53 -4.25 3.26
CA ILE A 378 24.11 -4.33 2.89
C ILE A 378 23.27 -4.60 4.13
N VAL A 379 23.72 -5.49 5.00
CA VAL A 379 23.05 -5.81 6.28
C VAL A 379 22.92 -4.56 7.17
N GLU A 380 23.96 -3.73 7.26
CA GLU A 380 23.90 -2.43 7.96
C GLU A 380 22.80 -1.53 7.38
N GLY A 381 22.70 -1.46 6.05
CA GLY A 381 21.65 -0.72 5.35
C GLY A 381 20.24 -1.29 5.61
N LEU A 382 20.09 -2.61 5.67
CA LEU A 382 18.83 -3.26 6.03
C LEU A 382 18.42 -2.92 7.46
N GLY A 383 19.38 -2.78 8.38
CA GLY A 383 19.16 -2.24 9.74
C GLY A 383 18.49 -0.87 9.73
N ARG A 384 18.99 0.06 8.90
CA ARG A 384 18.39 1.40 8.73
C ARG A 384 16.94 1.32 8.23
N ILE A 385 16.63 0.40 7.33
CA ILE A 385 15.25 0.19 6.85
C ILE A 385 14.38 -0.35 8.00
N ALA A 386 14.85 -1.37 8.72
CA ALA A 386 14.12 -1.94 9.84
C ALA A 386 13.81 -0.91 10.93
N ASP A 387 14.77 -0.03 11.24
CA ASP A 387 14.61 1.06 12.21
C ASP A 387 13.49 2.03 11.84
N LEU A 388 13.30 2.31 10.54
CA LEU A 388 12.23 3.18 10.05
C LEU A 388 10.86 2.49 10.01
N MET A 389 10.83 1.16 9.97
CA MET A 389 9.59 0.38 9.91
C MET A 389 9.08 -0.07 11.29
N ARG A 390 9.98 -0.24 12.26
CA ARG A 390 9.69 -0.69 13.62
C ARG A 390 8.68 0.18 14.39
N PRO A 391 8.68 1.53 14.29
CA PRO A 391 7.65 2.36 14.92
C PRO A 391 6.24 2.03 14.43
N TYR A 392 6.09 1.46 13.23
CA TYR A 392 4.81 1.02 12.69
C TYR A 392 4.51 -0.47 12.98
N GLY A 393 5.38 -1.15 13.74
CA GLY A 393 5.24 -2.56 14.06
C GLY A 393 5.45 -3.51 12.86
N VAL A 394 5.97 -3.01 11.73
CA VAL A 394 6.23 -3.83 10.55
C VAL A 394 7.66 -4.36 10.62
N ARG A 395 7.80 -5.68 10.80
CA ARG A 395 9.11 -6.34 10.87
C ARG A 395 9.72 -6.52 9.47
N LEU A 396 11.04 -6.52 9.38
CA LEU A 396 11.74 -6.81 8.13
C LEU A 396 11.88 -8.31 7.92
N GLY A 397 11.64 -8.80 6.71
CA GLY A 397 12.11 -10.09 6.23
C GLY A 397 13.03 -9.90 5.03
N MET A 398 13.76 -10.93 4.64
CA MET A 398 14.62 -10.87 3.45
C MET A 398 14.64 -12.18 2.68
N SER A 399 14.74 -12.07 1.35
CA SER A 399 14.93 -13.22 0.47
C SER A 399 16.41 -13.63 0.43
N LEU A 400 16.69 -14.93 0.42
CA LEU A 400 18.03 -15.49 0.34
C LEU A 400 18.29 -16.21 -0.97
N ASN A 401 19.54 -16.12 -1.45
CA ASN A 401 20.02 -16.97 -2.53
C ASN A 401 20.66 -18.23 -1.92
N PHE A 402 20.13 -19.40 -2.26
CA PHE A 402 20.57 -20.66 -1.66
C PHE A 402 22.06 -20.95 -1.91
N ALA A 403 22.59 -20.59 -3.08
CA ALA A 403 23.99 -20.81 -3.45
C ALA A 403 24.94 -19.67 -3.03
N THR A 404 24.50 -18.74 -2.18
CA THR A 404 25.34 -17.61 -1.71
C THR A 404 26.76 -18.01 -1.27
N PRO A 405 27.00 -19.12 -0.53
CA PRO A 405 28.37 -19.48 -0.14
C PRO A 405 29.30 -19.71 -1.35
N GLU A 406 28.77 -20.31 -2.42
CA GLU A 406 29.49 -20.57 -3.67
C GLU A 406 29.60 -19.32 -4.54
N LEU A 407 28.51 -18.57 -4.70
CA LEU A 407 28.47 -17.38 -5.55
C LEU A 407 29.39 -16.26 -5.03
N LEU A 408 29.56 -16.15 -3.71
CA LEU A 408 30.53 -15.24 -3.11
C LEU A 408 31.98 -15.77 -3.14
N GLY A 409 32.21 -16.99 -3.64
CA GLY A 409 33.52 -17.63 -3.69
C GLY A 409 34.09 -17.98 -2.31
N VAL A 410 33.24 -18.16 -1.30
CA VAL A 410 33.64 -18.48 0.07
C VAL A 410 33.81 -19.98 0.26
N LEU A 411 32.93 -20.78 -0.36
CA LEU A 411 32.96 -22.24 -0.37
C LEU A 411 32.77 -22.75 -1.80
N ASP A 412 33.17 -23.99 -2.08
CA ASP A 412 32.95 -24.64 -3.39
C ASP A 412 31.63 -25.43 -3.44
N THR A 413 30.75 -25.23 -2.46
CA THR A 413 29.49 -25.97 -2.30
C THR A 413 28.44 -25.15 -1.56
N PHE A 414 27.18 -25.50 -1.77
CA PHE A 414 26.03 -25.04 -1.00
C PHE A 414 25.15 -26.20 -0.50
N ASP A 415 25.71 -27.40 -0.35
CA ASP A 415 24.98 -28.56 0.21
C ASP A 415 24.51 -28.25 1.64
N PRO A 416 23.20 -28.31 1.94
CA PRO A 416 22.68 -28.00 3.28
C PRO A 416 23.19 -28.92 4.39
N PHE A 417 23.80 -30.06 4.06
CA PHE A 417 24.39 -30.99 5.04
C PHE A 417 25.90 -30.81 5.23
N ASP A 418 26.55 -29.94 4.44
CA ASP A 418 27.97 -29.64 4.61
C ASP A 418 28.18 -28.73 5.84
N GLU A 419 29.05 -29.15 6.76
CA GLU A 419 29.30 -28.43 8.01
C GLU A 419 29.81 -26.99 7.79
N SER A 420 30.55 -26.74 6.70
CA SER A 420 31.04 -25.41 6.37
C SER A 420 29.93 -24.49 5.85
N VAL A 421 28.98 -25.04 5.07
CA VAL A 421 27.77 -24.31 4.62
C VAL A 421 26.88 -23.99 5.82
N ILE A 422 26.72 -24.96 6.71
CA ILE A 422 25.99 -24.84 7.97
C ILE A 422 26.55 -23.67 8.80
N GLN A 423 27.87 -23.62 8.97
CA GLN A 423 28.55 -22.56 9.73
C GLN A 423 28.48 -21.20 9.02
N PHE A 424 28.65 -21.18 7.69
CA PHE A 424 28.52 -19.95 6.91
C PHE A 424 27.16 -19.28 7.15
N TRP A 425 26.07 -20.05 7.05
CA TRP A 425 24.73 -19.50 7.27
C TRP A 425 24.48 -19.11 8.72
N GLN A 426 25.08 -19.80 9.69
CA GLN A 426 25.05 -19.36 11.09
C GLN A 426 25.69 -17.97 11.24
N ASP A 427 26.92 -17.78 10.76
CA ASP A 427 27.63 -16.51 10.88
C ASP A 427 26.89 -15.35 10.20
N ARG A 428 26.31 -15.60 9.01
CA ARG A 428 25.49 -14.60 8.31
C ARG A 428 24.19 -14.29 9.05
N THR A 429 23.56 -15.29 9.63
CA THR A 429 22.32 -15.10 10.39
C THR A 429 22.60 -14.27 11.65
N ASP A 430 23.68 -14.58 12.38
CA ASP A 430 24.08 -13.83 13.58
C ASP A 430 24.41 -12.37 13.25
N LEU A 431 25.12 -12.12 12.13
CA LEU A 431 25.36 -10.77 11.63
C LEU A 431 24.05 -10.04 11.34
N ILE A 432 23.10 -10.67 10.65
CA ILE A 432 21.81 -10.06 10.31
C ILE A 432 21.02 -9.71 11.56
N TYR A 433 20.89 -10.63 12.51
CA TYR A 433 20.17 -10.38 13.77
C TYR A 433 20.88 -9.38 14.69
N SER A 434 22.19 -9.19 14.56
CA SER A 434 22.88 -8.12 15.29
C SER A 434 22.47 -6.71 14.84
N HIS A 435 22.06 -6.55 13.57
CA HIS A 435 21.57 -5.30 13.01
C HIS A 435 20.03 -5.21 12.97
N ILE A 436 19.34 -6.35 12.97
CA ILE A 436 17.88 -6.45 12.92
C ILE A 436 17.41 -7.45 13.98
N PRO A 437 17.43 -7.10 15.27
CA PRO A 437 17.15 -8.04 16.36
C PRO A 437 15.74 -8.64 16.30
N ASP A 438 14.80 -7.92 15.69
CA ASP A 438 13.39 -8.28 15.55
C ASP A 438 13.01 -8.72 14.12
N MET A 439 13.99 -9.22 13.34
CA MET A 439 13.72 -9.69 11.98
C MET A 439 12.62 -10.76 11.96
N ALA A 440 11.68 -10.62 11.03
CA ALA A 440 10.57 -11.56 10.83
C ALA A 440 11.08 -12.93 10.37
N GLY A 441 12.09 -12.95 9.50
CA GLY A 441 12.67 -14.17 8.98
C GLY A 441 13.05 -14.12 7.50
N TYR A 442 13.20 -15.30 6.89
CA TYR A 442 13.68 -15.45 5.52
C TYR A 442 12.58 -15.85 4.54
N LEU A 443 12.75 -15.46 3.28
CA LEU A 443 12.03 -15.98 2.13
C LEU A 443 13.01 -16.74 1.22
N VAL A 444 12.64 -17.94 0.77
CA VAL A 444 13.54 -18.77 -0.04
C VAL A 444 12.80 -19.25 -1.28
N LYS A 445 13.34 -18.92 -2.46
CA LYS A 445 13.01 -19.53 -3.74
C LYS A 445 14.17 -20.45 -4.11
N ALA A 446 13.93 -21.75 -4.18
CA ALA A 446 14.95 -22.74 -4.47
C ALA A 446 14.47 -23.74 -5.53
N ASN A 447 15.39 -24.21 -6.37
CA ASN A 447 15.12 -25.16 -7.46
C ASN A 447 13.93 -24.79 -8.37
N SER A 448 13.79 -23.51 -8.69
CA SER A 448 12.68 -22.98 -9.51
C SER A 448 13.19 -21.91 -10.46
N GLU A 449 12.84 -22.01 -11.75
CA GLU A 449 13.24 -21.06 -12.81
C GLU A 449 14.77 -20.82 -12.87
N GLY A 450 15.55 -21.90 -12.74
CA GLY A 450 17.01 -21.82 -12.77
C GLY A 450 17.66 -21.36 -11.45
N GLN A 451 16.88 -21.04 -10.41
CA GLN A 451 17.45 -20.76 -9.10
C GLN A 451 18.04 -22.02 -8.45
N PRO A 452 19.24 -21.93 -7.83
CA PRO A 452 19.87 -23.06 -7.17
C PRO A 452 19.07 -23.51 -5.94
N GLY A 453 19.36 -24.73 -5.46
CA GLY A 453 18.67 -25.25 -4.30
C GLY A 453 19.07 -26.68 -3.92
N PRO A 454 18.46 -27.26 -2.88
CA PRO A 454 18.86 -28.53 -2.29
C PRO A 454 18.83 -29.71 -3.28
N LEU A 455 17.96 -29.70 -4.30
CA LEU A 455 17.87 -30.81 -5.26
C LEU A 455 19.18 -31.02 -6.04
N THR A 456 20.03 -29.99 -6.16
CA THR A 456 21.36 -30.08 -6.80
C THR A 456 22.24 -31.15 -6.14
N TYR A 457 22.08 -31.35 -4.83
CA TYR A 457 22.85 -32.33 -4.06
C TYR A 457 22.03 -33.57 -3.67
N ASN A 458 20.94 -33.85 -4.41
CA ASN A 458 20.02 -34.94 -4.12
C ASN A 458 19.46 -34.87 -2.67
N ARG A 459 19.25 -33.65 -2.17
CA ARG A 459 18.57 -33.35 -0.89
C ARG A 459 17.11 -33.02 -1.18
N THR A 460 16.27 -33.01 -0.16
CA THR A 460 14.86 -32.65 -0.30
C THR A 460 14.65 -31.13 -0.13
N LEU A 461 13.49 -30.62 -0.57
CA LEU A 461 13.10 -29.24 -0.29
C LEU A 461 13.02 -28.97 1.22
N ALA A 462 12.59 -29.96 2.00
CA ALA A 462 12.58 -29.90 3.46
C ALA A 462 14.00 -29.75 4.04
N ASP A 463 14.97 -30.51 3.55
CA ASP A 463 16.37 -30.38 3.99
C ASP A 463 16.91 -28.96 3.76
N GLY A 464 16.59 -28.38 2.60
CA GLY A 464 16.98 -27.01 2.28
C GLY A 464 16.27 -25.96 3.13
N ALA A 465 14.96 -26.09 3.37
CA ALA A 465 14.22 -25.20 4.25
C ALA A 465 14.74 -25.27 5.70
N ASN A 466 14.97 -26.48 6.19
CA ASN A 466 15.38 -26.77 7.57
C ASN A 466 16.79 -26.25 7.88
N LEU A 467 17.68 -26.13 6.88
CA LEU A 467 18.97 -25.45 7.01
C LEU A 467 18.78 -24.05 7.60
N PHE A 468 17.91 -23.24 7.00
CA PHE A 468 17.66 -21.86 7.41
C PHE A 468 16.79 -21.80 8.67
N ALA A 469 15.78 -22.67 8.76
CA ALA A 469 14.84 -22.69 9.87
C ALA A 469 15.54 -22.82 11.22
N ARG A 470 16.51 -23.74 11.31
CA ARG A 470 17.33 -23.96 12.51
C ARG A 470 18.22 -22.77 12.88
N ARG A 471 18.60 -21.92 11.92
CA ARG A 471 19.49 -20.76 12.15
C ARG A 471 18.73 -19.57 12.68
N VAL A 472 17.50 -19.37 12.20
CA VAL A 472 16.64 -18.27 12.67
C VAL A 472 15.85 -18.63 13.94
N GLN A 473 15.74 -19.92 14.29
CA GLN A 473 15.00 -20.40 15.45
C GLN A 473 15.42 -19.75 16.78
N PRO A 474 16.72 -19.58 17.11
CA PRO A 474 17.15 -18.94 18.37
C PRO A 474 16.65 -17.49 18.51
N TYR A 475 16.31 -16.85 17.40
CA TYR A 475 15.83 -15.48 17.32
C TYR A 475 14.30 -15.39 17.13
N GLY A 476 13.59 -16.52 17.07
CA GLY A 476 12.15 -16.56 16.82
C GLY A 476 11.74 -16.23 15.38
N GLY A 477 12.66 -16.34 14.41
CA GLY A 477 12.38 -16.08 13.00
C GLY A 477 11.63 -17.22 12.31
N VAL A 478 10.94 -16.88 11.22
CA VAL A 478 10.17 -17.80 10.36
C VAL A 478 10.85 -17.96 9.00
N VAL A 479 10.80 -19.15 8.41
CA VAL A 479 11.24 -19.36 7.02
C VAL A 479 10.02 -19.55 6.13
N MET A 480 9.77 -18.57 5.26
CA MET A 480 8.88 -18.71 4.13
C MET A 480 9.59 -19.46 3.01
N PHE A 481 9.26 -20.72 2.82
CA PHE A 481 9.81 -21.53 1.73
C PHE A 481 8.80 -21.58 0.59
N ARG A 482 9.13 -21.04 -0.58
CA ARG A 482 8.16 -20.93 -1.68
C ARG A 482 7.83 -22.30 -2.27
N GLY A 483 6.55 -22.62 -2.34
CA GLY A 483 6.00 -23.80 -3.03
C GLY A 483 5.94 -23.65 -4.55
N PHE A 484 6.41 -22.53 -5.10
CA PHE A 484 6.49 -22.31 -6.55
C PHE A 484 7.71 -23.03 -7.13
N VAL A 485 7.59 -24.34 -7.32
CA VAL A 485 8.63 -25.22 -7.84
C VAL A 485 8.08 -25.99 -9.04
N TYR A 486 8.79 -25.94 -10.15
CA TYR A 486 8.51 -26.72 -11.34
C TYR A 486 9.77 -26.79 -12.21
N ASP A 487 9.91 -27.86 -12.99
CA ASP A 487 11.03 -27.98 -13.92
C ASP A 487 10.71 -27.28 -15.25
N SER A 488 11.16 -26.04 -15.40
CA SER A 488 10.99 -25.27 -16.63
C SER A 488 11.76 -25.85 -17.84
N THR A 489 12.67 -26.79 -17.63
CA THR A 489 13.58 -27.33 -18.65
C THR A 489 13.19 -28.72 -19.15
N SER A 490 12.56 -29.55 -18.31
CA SER A 490 12.15 -30.91 -18.68
C SER A 490 10.65 -31.09 -18.94
N LEU A 491 9.81 -30.07 -18.66
CA LEU A 491 8.40 -30.10 -19.01
C LEU A 491 8.22 -30.19 -20.54
N ASN A 492 8.04 -31.42 -21.03
CA ASN A 492 7.87 -31.73 -22.44
C ASN A 492 6.63 -32.59 -22.67
N GLN A 493 5.49 -31.92 -22.87
CA GLN A 493 4.21 -32.56 -23.17
C GLN A 493 4.21 -33.42 -24.46
N THR A 494 5.23 -33.27 -25.32
CA THR A 494 5.38 -34.09 -26.53
C THR A 494 5.98 -35.46 -26.20
N GLU A 495 6.88 -35.52 -25.21
CA GLU A 495 7.51 -36.76 -24.75
C GLU A 495 6.70 -37.46 -23.66
N ASP A 496 6.10 -36.69 -22.75
CA ASP A 496 5.14 -37.17 -21.76
C ASP A 496 3.87 -36.31 -21.77
N TRP A 497 2.80 -36.82 -22.37
CA TRP A 497 1.51 -36.12 -22.42
C TRP A 497 0.86 -35.92 -21.04
N ARG A 498 1.39 -36.54 -19.98
CA ARG A 498 0.97 -36.32 -18.59
C ARG A 498 1.78 -35.23 -17.88
N ALA A 499 2.85 -34.74 -18.49
CA ALA A 499 3.65 -33.64 -17.94
C ALA A 499 2.81 -32.36 -17.91
N ASP A 500 2.28 -32.04 -16.74
CA ASP A 500 1.44 -30.87 -16.49
C ASP A 500 2.08 -30.00 -15.40
N ARG A 501 2.41 -28.75 -15.76
CA ARG A 501 2.95 -27.77 -14.82
C ARG A 501 2.06 -27.60 -13.59
N ALA A 502 0.74 -27.73 -13.74
CA ALA A 502 -0.20 -27.58 -12.63
C ALA A 502 -0.02 -28.64 -11.53
N ASN A 503 0.56 -29.80 -11.85
CA ASN A 503 0.83 -30.87 -10.88
C ASN A 503 2.16 -30.67 -10.14
N ALA A 504 3.09 -29.94 -10.73
CA ALA A 504 4.49 -29.90 -10.30
C ALA A 504 4.64 -29.58 -8.81
N ALA A 505 3.96 -28.55 -8.31
CA ALA A 505 4.07 -28.18 -6.90
C ALA A 505 3.65 -29.32 -5.95
N VAL A 506 2.65 -30.13 -6.30
CA VAL A 506 2.27 -31.30 -5.50
C VAL A 506 3.31 -32.41 -5.63
N GLU A 507 3.78 -32.68 -6.84
CA GLU A 507 4.78 -33.73 -7.10
C GLU A 507 6.12 -33.46 -6.41
N PHE A 508 6.60 -32.22 -6.41
CA PHE A 508 7.84 -31.83 -5.74
C PHE A 508 7.76 -31.85 -4.22
N PHE A 509 6.56 -31.69 -3.66
CA PHE A 509 6.31 -31.76 -2.22
C PHE A 509 5.83 -33.15 -1.76
N ASP A 510 5.72 -34.12 -2.67
CA ASP A 510 5.26 -35.45 -2.34
C ASP A 510 6.15 -36.11 -1.28
N GLY A 511 5.50 -36.64 -0.25
CA GLY A 511 6.16 -37.23 0.90
C GLY A 511 6.99 -36.25 1.75
N LEU A 512 6.84 -34.93 1.60
CA LEU A 512 7.52 -33.92 2.43
C LEU A 512 6.63 -33.36 3.57
N ASP A 513 5.33 -33.62 3.55
CA ASP A 513 4.42 -33.19 4.62
C ASP A 513 4.89 -33.71 6.00
N GLY A 514 5.02 -32.80 6.96
CA GLY A 514 5.51 -33.10 8.31
C GLY A 514 7.03 -33.28 8.44
N LYS A 515 7.82 -33.03 7.37
CA LYS A 515 9.30 -33.08 7.43
C LYS A 515 9.96 -31.72 7.64
N PHE A 516 9.19 -30.64 7.61
CA PHE A 516 9.68 -29.28 7.82
C PHE A 516 9.74 -28.97 9.32
N GLU A 517 10.70 -28.13 9.74
CA GLU A 517 10.75 -27.60 11.11
C GLU A 517 9.50 -26.74 11.42
N ASP A 518 9.12 -26.64 12.70
CA ASP A 518 7.90 -25.95 13.14
C ASP A 518 7.83 -24.45 12.76
N ASN A 519 8.98 -23.81 12.52
CA ASN A 519 9.08 -22.41 12.07
C ASN A 519 9.24 -22.25 10.56
N VAL A 520 9.00 -23.31 9.77
CA VAL A 520 8.89 -23.24 8.31
C VAL A 520 7.43 -23.11 7.91
N VAL A 521 7.17 -22.21 6.97
CA VAL A 521 5.87 -22.04 6.34
C VAL A 521 6.03 -22.18 4.83
N VAL A 522 5.31 -23.11 4.23
CA VAL A 522 5.31 -23.26 2.78
C VAL A 522 4.42 -22.17 2.18
N GLN A 523 5.04 -21.24 1.45
CA GLN A 523 4.36 -20.11 0.82
C GLN A 523 3.90 -20.51 -0.59
N ILE A 524 2.59 -20.66 -0.79
CA ILE A 524 1.98 -21.26 -1.99
C ILE A 524 1.20 -20.20 -2.74
N LYS A 525 1.46 -20.01 -4.04
CA LYS A 525 0.62 -19.14 -4.89
C LYS A 525 -0.86 -19.54 -4.81
N TYR A 526 -1.75 -18.57 -4.97
CA TYR A 526 -3.19 -18.83 -4.88
C TYR A 526 -3.66 -19.91 -5.86
N GLY A 527 -2.99 -20.07 -7.01
CA GLY A 527 -3.20 -21.15 -7.97
C GLY A 527 -1.90 -21.89 -8.33
N PRO A 528 -2.01 -23.02 -9.03
CA PRO A 528 -0.88 -23.91 -9.30
C PRO A 528 0.04 -23.45 -10.45
N ILE A 529 -0.33 -22.42 -11.21
CA ILE A 529 0.46 -21.91 -12.33
C ILE A 529 1.23 -20.67 -11.89
N ASP A 530 0.69 -19.46 -12.12
CA ASP A 530 1.47 -18.24 -12.03
C ASP A 530 0.60 -16.98 -12.08
N PHE A 531 -0.21 -16.76 -11.06
CA PHE A 531 -0.99 -15.52 -10.88
C PHE A 531 -1.83 -15.10 -12.11
N GLN A 532 -2.29 -16.07 -12.90
CA GLN A 532 -3.09 -15.79 -14.09
C GLN A 532 -4.43 -15.16 -13.69
N VAL A 533 -5.08 -14.46 -14.62
CA VAL A 533 -6.35 -13.73 -14.42
C VAL A 533 -7.40 -14.54 -13.66
N ARG A 534 -7.41 -15.87 -13.87
CA ARG A 534 -8.15 -16.83 -13.05
C ARG A 534 -7.40 -18.15 -13.01
N GLU A 535 -7.27 -18.72 -11.81
CA GLU A 535 -6.78 -20.07 -11.58
C GLU A 535 -7.68 -20.76 -10.54
N PRO A 536 -7.76 -22.11 -10.54
CA PRO A 536 -8.28 -22.82 -9.39
C PRO A 536 -7.36 -22.61 -8.17
N ALA A 537 -7.89 -22.84 -6.96
CA ALA A 537 -7.04 -22.89 -5.77
C ALA A 537 -5.97 -23.98 -5.91
N SER A 538 -4.75 -23.70 -5.47
CA SER A 538 -3.64 -24.67 -5.55
C SER A 538 -3.97 -25.96 -4.79
N PRO A 539 -3.84 -27.15 -5.40
CA PRO A 539 -4.08 -28.43 -4.71
C PRO A 539 -3.11 -28.69 -3.56
N LEU A 540 -1.94 -28.02 -3.56
CA LEU A 540 -0.93 -28.16 -2.51
C LEU A 540 -1.47 -27.79 -1.11
N PHE A 541 -2.45 -26.89 -1.01
CA PHE A 541 -3.09 -26.54 0.27
C PHE A 541 -3.77 -27.74 0.95
N ALA A 542 -4.30 -28.69 0.19
CA ALA A 542 -4.91 -29.91 0.74
C ALA A 542 -3.92 -31.07 0.88
N HIS A 543 -2.75 -30.95 0.27
CA HIS A 543 -1.69 -31.96 0.32
C HIS A 543 -0.83 -31.84 1.59
N LEU A 544 -0.55 -30.60 2.03
CA LEU A 544 0.24 -30.33 3.24
C LEU A 544 -0.68 -30.14 4.46
N GLN A 545 -0.76 -31.17 5.31
CA GLN A 545 -1.64 -31.18 6.48
C GLN A 545 -0.86 -31.01 7.78
N ASN A 546 0.39 -31.45 7.80
CA ASN A 546 1.28 -31.45 8.96
C ASN A 546 2.40 -30.41 8.78
N THR A 547 2.18 -29.42 7.91
CA THR A 547 3.13 -28.34 7.64
C THR A 547 2.35 -27.03 7.50
N ALA A 548 2.83 -25.97 8.14
CA ALA A 548 2.23 -24.66 8.06
C ALA A 548 2.28 -24.12 6.62
N THR A 549 1.20 -23.47 6.18
CA THR A 549 1.11 -22.90 4.84
C THR A 549 0.66 -21.44 4.87
N ALA A 550 1.14 -20.66 3.92
CA ALA A 550 0.66 -19.31 3.66
C ALA A 550 0.30 -19.16 2.18
N ILE A 551 -0.75 -18.41 1.88
CA ILE A 551 -1.09 -18.07 0.50
C ILE A 551 -0.24 -16.90 0.01
N GLU A 552 0.37 -17.04 -1.16
CA GLU A 552 1.01 -15.95 -1.91
C GLU A 552 -0.03 -15.36 -2.87
N LEU A 553 -0.31 -14.07 -2.71
CA LEU A 553 -1.14 -13.26 -3.59
C LEU A 553 -0.25 -12.33 -4.42
N GLN A 554 -0.76 -11.79 -5.52
CA GLN A 554 -0.08 -10.77 -6.32
C GLN A 554 -0.92 -9.49 -6.37
N VAL A 555 -0.35 -8.40 -5.87
CA VAL A 555 -0.94 -7.05 -5.92
C VAL A 555 -0.37 -6.25 -7.08
N THR A 556 0.89 -6.48 -7.44
CA THR A 556 1.40 -6.01 -8.73
C THR A 556 0.63 -6.69 -9.87
N GLN A 557 0.31 -5.93 -10.92
CA GLN A 557 -0.58 -6.39 -11.99
C GLN A 557 0.17 -7.05 -13.15
N GLU A 558 1.05 -8.02 -12.90
CA GLU A 558 1.83 -8.67 -13.96
C GLU A 558 0.95 -9.20 -15.10
N TYR A 559 -0.07 -9.98 -14.76
CA TYR A 559 -1.02 -10.57 -15.70
C TYR A 559 -2.38 -9.88 -15.72
N LEU A 560 -2.51 -8.75 -15.02
CA LEU A 560 -3.77 -8.01 -14.85
C LEU A 560 -3.72 -6.58 -15.42
N GLY A 561 -2.77 -6.35 -16.32
CA GLY A 561 -2.72 -5.12 -17.11
C GLY A 561 -1.74 -4.06 -16.62
N GLN A 562 -0.75 -4.45 -15.81
CA GLN A 562 0.48 -3.70 -15.53
C GLN A 562 0.24 -2.27 -15.03
N GLN A 563 -0.80 -2.07 -14.21
CA GLN A 563 -1.23 -0.76 -13.69
C GLN A 563 -1.74 0.22 -14.76
N CYS A 564 -1.79 -0.19 -16.02
CA CYS A 564 -2.51 0.48 -17.11
C CYS A 564 -4.01 0.14 -17.11
N HIS A 565 -4.40 -0.93 -16.42
CA HIS A 565 -5.80 -1.36 -16.28
C HIS A 565 -6.27 -1.20 -14.84
N VAL A 566 -7.52 -0.79 -14.66
CA VAL A 566 -8.15 -0.78 -13.34
C VAL A 566 -8.63 -2.19 -13.03
N PHE A 567 -8.05 -2.82 -12.01
CA PHE A 567 -8.45 -4.14 -11.53
C PHE A 567 -8.64 -4.12 -10.01
N TYR A 568 -9.79 -4.61 -9.53
CA TYR A 568 -10.09 -4.70 -8.10
C TYR A 568 -10.00 -6.15 -7.64
N TYR A 569 -9.08 -6.43 -6.72
CA TYR A 569 -8.67 -7.79 -6.36
C TYR A 569 -9.64 -8.57 -5.47
N ALA A 570 -10.51 -7.88 -4.71
CA ALA A 570 -11.23 -8.50 -3.62
C ALA A 570 -12.08 -9.70 -4.05
N ASP A 571 -12.73 -9.63 -5.22
CA ASP A 571 -13.55 -10.73 -5.74
C ASP A 571 -12.70 -11.94 -6.14
N LEU A 572 -11.55 -11.72 -6.79
CA LEU A 572 -10.62 -12.78 -7.14
C LEU A 572 -10.10 -13.49 -5.88
N TRP A 573 -9.55 -12.73 -4.93
CA TRP A 573 -8.99 -13.34 -3.72
C TRP A 573 -10.06 -14.00 -2.86
N LYS A 574 -11.25 -13.40 -2.73
CA LYS A 574 -12.37 -14.03 -2.02
C LYS A 574 -12.78 -15.34 -2.67
N SER A 575 -12.81 -15.41 -4.00
CA SER A 575 -13.16 -16.64 -4.71
C SER A 575 -12.17 -17.80 -4.43
N VAL A 576 -10.88 -17.49 -4.27
CA VAL A 576 -9.88 -18.50 -3.89
C VAL A 576 -9.96 -18.83 -2.40
N LEU A 577 -10.08 -17.83 -1.53
CA LEU A 577 -10.12 -18.02 -0.07
C LEU A 577 -11.36 -18.78 0.39
N ASP A 578 -12.50 -18.61 -0.29
CA ASP A 578 -13.75 -19.33 -0.05
C ASP A 578 -13.84 -20.66 -0.82
N TRP A 579 -12.80 -21.04 -1.56
CA TRP A 579 -12.79 -22.33 -2.26
C TRP A 579 -12.70 -23.47 -1.25
N ASP A 580 -13.67 -24.38 -1.29
CA ASP A 580 -13.73 -25.55 -0.42
C ASP A 580 -13.01 -26.74 -1.08
N MET A 581 -11.84 -27.09 -0.55
CA MET A 581 -11.01 -28.19 -1.07
C MET A 581 -11.61 -29.58 -0.79
N ARG A 582 -12.61 -29.68 0.10
CA ARG A 582 -13.27 -30.94 0.46
C ARG A 582 -12.31 -32.08 0.85
N TYR A 583 -11.21 -31.74 1.53
CA TYR A 583 -10.27 -32.73 2.04
C TYR A 583 -10.98 -33.71 3.00
N GLU A 584 -10.88 -35.01 2.69
CA GLU A 584 -11.64 -36.10 3.34
C GLU A 584 -13.16 -35.87 3.36
N GLU A 585 -13.71 -35.31 2.27
CA GLU A 585 -15.14 -34.99 2.10
C GLU A 585 -15.69 -33.94 3.10
N LYS A 586 -14.82 -33.34 3.92
CA LYS A 586 -15.18 -32.32 4.94
C LYS A 586 -14.89 -30.90 4.45
N PRO A 587 -15.67 -29.89 4.90
CA PRO A 587 -15.38 -28.49 4.60
C PRO A 587 -13.94 -28.13 4.93
N SER A 588 -13.22 -27.63 3.93
CA SER A 588 -11.79 -27.32 3.99
C SER A 588 -11.54 -26.08 3.13
N LEU A 589 -12.11 -24.95 3.57
CA LEU A 589 -11.93 -23.67 2.89
C LEU A 589 -10.45 -23.27 2.92
N VAL A 590 -9.92 -22.76 1.81
CA VAL A 590 -8.52 -22.31 1.74
C VAL A 590 -8.18 -21.36 2.88
N ARG A 591 -9.07 -20.41 3.20
CA ARG A 591 -8.88 -19.48 4.34
C ARG A 591 -8.73 -20.18 5.69
N ASP A 592 -9.41 -21.32 5.91
CA ASP A 592 -9.33 -22.07 7.17
C ASP A 592 -8.09 -22.95 7.22
N ILE A 593 -7.57 -23.38 6.07
CA ILE A 593 -6.30 -24.10 5.95
C ILE A 593 -5.14 -23.16 6.30
N ILE A 594 -5.03 -22.02 5.61
CA ILE A 594 -3.91 -21.09 5.79
C ILE A 594 -3.95 -20.36 7.14
N ALA A 595 -5.13 -20.21 7.76
CA ALA A 595 -5.27 -19.70 9.12
C ALA A 595 -5.01 -20.79 10.19
N GLY A 596 -4.66 -22.01 9.79
CA GLY A 596 -4.36 -23.13 10.69
C GLY A 596 -5.60 -23.79 11.32
N ARG A 597 -6.81 -23.27 11.14
CA ARG A 597 -8.04 -23.81 11.73
C ARG A 597 -8.40 -25.21 11.25
N ARG A 598 -8.14 -25.56 9.99
CA ARG A 598 -8.52 -26.86 9.41
C ARG A 598 -7.59 -28.01 9.83
N PHE A 599 -6.30 -27.72 9.98
CA PHE A 599 -5.25 -28.72 10.26
C PHE A 599 -4.48 -28.46 11.57
N ASN A 600 -4.99 -27.57 12.42
CA ASN A 600 -4.43 -27.22 13.72
C ASN A 600 -2.95 -26.76 13.67
N GLN A 601 -2.61 -25.96 12.65
CA GLN A 601 -1.30 -25.35 12.50
C GLN A 601 -1.21 -24.08 13.36
N SER A 602 -0.10 -23.87 14.07
CA SER A 602 0.14 -22.68 14.89
C SER A 602 0.61 -21.47 14.07
N LEU A 603 1.22 -21.73 12.91
CA LEU A 603 1.66 -20.73 11.93
C LEU A 603 0.88 -20.87 10.62
N GLY A 604 0.84 -19.78 9.88
CA GLY A 604 0.19 -19.69 8.58
C GLY A 604 -0.33 -18.29 8.31
N GLY A 605 -0.81 -18.06 7.09
CA GLY A 605 -1.53 -16.84 6.75
C GLY A 605 -1.31 -16.38 5.32
N TYR A 606 -0.88 -15.14 5.17
CA TYR A 606 -0.92 -14.42 3.90
C TYR A 606 0.42 -13.76 3.61
N ALA A 607 0.85 -13.87 2.35
CA ALA A 607 1.91 -13.09 1.76
C ALA A 607 1.38 -12.44 0.47
N ALA A 608 1.81 -11.24 0.13
CA ALA A 608 1.39 -10.58 -1.11
C ALA A 608 2.56 -9.88 -1.81
N VAL A 609 2.75 -10.10 -3.11
CA VAL A 609 3.75 -9.40 -3.93
C VAL A 609 3.22 -8.00 -4.29
N ILE A 610 3.75 -6.96 -3.64
CA ILE A 610 3.21 -5.59 -3.72
C ILE A 610 3.87 -4.78 -4.81
N ASN A 611 5.21 -4.71 -4.82
CA ASN A 611 6.04 -3.98 -5.78
C ASN A 611 5.65 -2.51 -5.92
N VAL A 612 5.67 -1.79 -4.78
CA VAL A 612 5.60 -0.32 -4.80
C VAL A 612 6.89 0.27 -5.38
N GLY A 613 6.84 1.49 -5.91
CA GLY A 613 8.00 2.19 -6.47
C GLY A 613 7.86 3.70 -6.50
#